data_AF-A0A7V5C3S9-F1
#
_entry.id   AF-A0A7V5C3S9-F1
#
_cell.length_a   1.000
_cell.length_b   1.000
_cell.length_c   1.000
_cell.angle_alpha   90.00
_cell.angle_beta   90.00
_cell.angle_gamma   90.00
#
_symmetry.space_group_name_H-M   'P 1'
#
loop_
_entity.id
_entity.type
_entity.pdbx_description
1 polymer ?
#
loop_
_entity_poly.entity_id
_entity_poly.type
_entity_poly.pdbx_seq_one_letter_code
_entity_poly.pdbx_strand_id
1 'polypeptide(L)' 'MKKVLPNYSVVIISISSPLLIGVYRDNLLIETIEKNEKTSDILLQVLMNIYSRYNYKKLIYTNGPGSYMA' A
#
# COMPACT_ATOMS: atom_id res chain seq x y z
N MET A 1 -28.13 7.63 14.45
CA MET A 1 -26.71 8.02 14.32
C MET A 1 -26.19 7.52 12.97
N LYS A 2 -25.59 8.39 12.15
CA LYS A 2 -25.02 7.99 10.85
C LYS A 2 -23.68 7.31 11.12
N LYS A 3 -23.57 6.00 10.91
CA LYS A 3 -22.32 5.24 11.08
C LYS A 3 -21.33 5.70 10.01
N VAL A 4 -20.30 6.42 10.40
CA VAL A 4 -19.22 6.80 9.48
C VAL A 4 -18.43 5.55 9.14
N LEU A 5 -18.35 5.20 7.86
CA LEU A 5 -17.50 4.10 7.40
C LEU A 5 -16.03 4.53 7.53
N PRO A 6 -15.14 3.65 8.01
CA PRO A 6 -13.72 3.96 8.10
C PRO A 6 -13.13 4.23 6.71
N ASN A 7 -12.18 5.17 6.62
CA ASN A 7 -11.47 5.43 5.38
C ASN A 7 -10.16 4.65 5.35
N TYR A 8 -9.95 3.89 4.28
CA TYR A 8 -8.71 3.18 4.05
C TYR A 8 -7.89 3.81 2.93
N SER A 9 -6.59 3.92 3.17
CA SER A 9 -5.60 4.34 2.18
C SER A 9 -4.39 3.44 2.20
N VAL A 10 -3.75 3.30 1.04
CA VAL A 10 -2.55 2.49 0.87
C VAL A 10 -1.40 3.42 0.51
N VAL A 11 -0.27 3.23 1.17
CA VAL A 11 1.00 3.93 0.90
C VAL A 11 2.01 2.92 0.39
N ILE A 12 2.61 3.17 -0.78
CA ILE A 12 3.64 2.34 -1.38
C ILE A 12 4.97 3.10 -1.37
N ILE A 13 6.01 2.50 -0.81
CA ILE A 13 7.39 2.94 -0.97
C ILE A 13 8.02 2.02 -2.01
N SER A 14 7.94 2.40 -3.27
CA SER A 14 8.32 1.59 -4.44
C SER A 14 9.78 1.77 -4.89
N ILE A 15 10.53 2.60 -4.17
CA ILE A 15 11.96 2.88 -4.42
C ILE A 15 12.87 2.27 -3.34
N SER A 16 12.30 1.52 -2.40
CA SER A 16 13.03 0.78 -1.38
C SER A 16 13.19 -0.68 -1.79
N SER A 17 14.28 -1.31 -1.33
CA SER A 17 14.43 -2.76 -1.33
C SER A 17 14.60 -3.18 0.14
N PRO A 18 13.66 -3.93 0.74
CA PRO A 18 12.44 -4.49 0.13
C PRO A 18 11.37 -3.44 -0.27
N LEU A 19 10.42 -3.84 -1.11
CA LEU A 19 9.19 -3.09 -1.34
C LEU A 19 8.41 -2.99 -0.02
N LEU A 20 8.05 -1.77 0.38
CA LEU A 20 7.27 -1.53 1.59
C LEU A 20 5.88 -0.97 1.22
N ILE A 21 4.84 -1.55 1.82
CA ILE A 21 3.45 -1.11 1.63
C ILE A 21 2.80 -0.98 3.01
N GLY A 22 2.17 0.17 3.28
CA GLY A 22 1.41 0.43 4.50
C GLY A 22 -0.08 0.60 4.21
N VAL A 23 -0.94 -0.06 4.99
CA VAL A 23 -2.39 0.17 4.98
C VAL A 23 -2.77 1.04 6.17
N TYR A 24 -3.46 2.13 5.89
CA TYR A 24 -3.88 3.10 6.89
C TYR A 24 -5.40 3.13 7.00
N ARG A 25 -5.92 3.12 8.24
CA ARG A 25 -7.31 3.39 8.58
C ARG A 25 -7.39 4.72 9.30
N ASP A 26 -8.05 5.70 8.70
CA ASP A 26 -8.21 7.04 9.27
C ASP A 26 -6.87 7.63 9.77
N ASN A 27 -5.84 7.57 8.91
CA ASN A 27 -4.45 8.00 9.15
C ASN A 27 -3.66 7.19 10.19
N LEU A 28 -4.22 6.10 10.74
CA LEU A 28 -3.49 5.15 11.58
C LEU A 28 -2.98 3.98 10.75
N LEU A 29 -1.68 3.69 10.81
CA LEU A 29 -1.09 2.50 10.21
C LEU A 29 -1.67 1.26 10.92
N ILE A 30 -2.31 0.37 10.16
CA ILE A 30 -2.93 -0.86 10.68
C ILE A 30 -2.30 -2.13 10.13
N GLU A 31 -1.53 -2.04 9.05
CA GLU A 31 -0.83 -3.17 8.45
C GLU A 31 0.40 -2.68 7.69
N THR A 32 1.50 -3.42 7.83
CA THR A 32 2.71 -3.27 7.04
C THR A 32 2.96 -4.56 6.27
N ILE A 33 3.26 -4.42 4.98
CA ILE A 33 3.60 -5.52 4.08
C ILE A 33 4.99 -5.23 3.51
N GLU A 34 5.87 -6.22 3.59
CA GLU A 34 7.24 -6.16 3.05
C GLU A 34 7.44 -7.29 2.04
N LYS A 35 8.04 -6.97 0.89
CA LYS A 35 8.29 -7.91 -0.20
C LYS A 35 9.68 -7.73 -0.78
N ASN A 36 10.43 -8.83 -0.87
CA ASN A 36 11.78 -8.86 -1.46
C ASN A 36 11.74 -9.24 -2.96
N GLU A 37 10.58 -9.70 -3.43
CA GLU A 37 10.33 -10.01 -4.82
C GLU A 37 10.28 -8.73 -5.67
N LYS A 38 10.57 -8.84 -6.97
CA LYS A 38 10.53 -7.69 -7.90
C LYS A 38 9.16 -7.03 -7.85
N THR A 39 9.16 -5.71 -7.66
CA THR A 39 7.93 -4.91 -7.58
C THR A 39 7.02 -5.13 -8.79
N SER A 40 7.58 -5.28 -10.00
CA SER A 40 6.84 -5.56 -11.24
C SER A 40 5.98 -6.82 -11.17
N ASP A 41 6.43 -7.83 -10.42
CA ASP A 41 5.85 -9.16 -10.42
C ASP A 41 4.75 -9.27 -9.36
N ILE A 42 4.89 -8.57 -8.22
CA ILE A 42 4.03 -8.78 -7.05
C ILE A 42 3.08 -7.61 -6.73
N LEU A 43 3.31 -6.40 -7.25
CA LEU A 43 2.59 -5.20 -6.79
C LEU A 43 1.07 -5.32 -7.01
N LEU A 44 0.65 -5.75 -8.20
CA LEU A 44 -0.77 -5.87 -8.53
C LEU A 44 -1.48 -6.88 -7.64
N GLN A 45 -0.83 -8.03 -7.38
CA GLN A 45 -1.37 -9.07 -6.51
C GLN A 45 -1.55 -8.57 -5.07
N VAL A 46 -0.58 -7.83 -4.54
CA VAL A 46 -0.66 -7.25 -3.20
C VAL A 46 -1.79 -6.22 -3.13
N LEU A 47 -1.91 -5.34 -4.12
CA LEU A 47 -2.98 -4.34 -4.16
C LEU A 47 -4.37 -4.97 -4.23
N MET A 48 -4.56 -6.03 -5.03
CA MET A 48 -5.83 -6.77 -5.08
C MET A 48 -6.17 -7.42 -3.74
N ASN A 49 -5.18 -7.99 -3.05
CA ASN A 49 -5.38 -8.56 -1.71
C ASN A 49 -5.75 -7.51 -0.66
N ILE A 50 -5.13 -6.32 -0.71
CA ILE A 50 -5.50 -5.22 0.19
C ILE A 50 -6.90 -4.71 -0.16
N TYR A 51 -7.23 -4.59 -1.44
CA TYR A 51 -8.53 -4.11 -1.89
C TYR A 51 -9.67 -5.03 -1.43
N SER A 52 -9.49 -6.35 -1.51
CA SER A 52 -10.51 -7.31 -1.05
C SER A 52 -10.75 -7.26 0.47
N ARG A 53 -9.74 -6.88 1.26
CA ARG A 53 -9.84 -6.78 2.73
C ARG A 53 -10.35 -5.43 3.23
N TYR A 54 -9.98 -4.33 2.56
CA TYR A 54 -10.18 -2.98 3.10
C TYR A 54 -10.96 -2.03 2.19
N ASN A 55 -11.19 -2.38 0.92
CA ASN A 55 -11.87 -1.51 -0.06
C ASN A 55 -11.34 -0.06 -0.04
N TYR A 56 -10.01 0.08 -0.10
CA TYR A 56 -9.34 1.38 -0.01
C TYR A 56 -9.69 2.27 -1.20
N LYS A 57 -9.77 3.58 -0.94
CA LYS A 57 -10.18 4.58 -1.95
C LYS A 57 -9.07 5.53 -2.35
N LYS A 58 -7.93 5.45 -1.67
CA LYS A 58 -6.77 6.32 -1.90
C LYS A 58 -5.50 5.47 -1.95
N LEU A 59 -4.74 5.69 -3.01
CA LEU A 59 -3.41 5.12 -3.19
C LEU A 59 -2.40 6.27 -3.21
N ILE A 60 -1.34 6.14 -2.42
CA ILE A 60 -0.23 7.08 -2.31
C ILE A 60 1.02 6.29 -2.64
N TYR A 61 1.92 6.85 -3.43
CA TYR A 61 3.16 6.17 -3.80
C TYR A 61 4.31 7.17 -3.83
N THR A 62 5.52 6.66 -3.62
CA THR A 62 6.76 7.44 -3.74
C THR A 62 7.04 7.79 -5.20
N ASN A 63 7.21 9.08 -5.48
CA ASN A 63 7.67 9.61 -6.76
C ASN A 63 8.99 10.39 -6.56
N GLY A 64 9.96 9.79 -5.87
CA GLY A 64 11.25 10.38 -5.52
C GLY A 64 12.42 9.76 -6.29
N PRO A 65 13.63 10.32 -6.20
CA PRO A 65 14.84 9.68 -6.72
C PRO A 65 15.07 8.34 -6.02
N GLY A 66 15.46 7.32 -6.80
CA GLY A 66 15.61 5.95 -6.34
C GLY A 66 15.38 4.96 -7.48
N SER A 67 15.68 3.68 -7.24
CA SER A 67 15.49 2.65 -8.26
C SER A 67 14.07 2.08 -8.17
N TYR A 68 13.25 2.35 -9.19
CA TYR A 68 11.96 1.67 -9.40
C TYR A 68 12.14 0.22 -9.89
N MET A 69 13.38 -0.20 -10.17
CA MET A 69 13.77 -1.55 -10.59
C MET A 69 14.40 -2.36 -9.44
N ALA A 70 14.41 -1.81 -8.22
CA ALA A 70 14.97 -2.45 -7.02
C ALA A 70 14.09 -3.59 -6.48
#